data_AF-A0A4S8ZTW9-F1
#
_entry.id   AF-A0A4S8ZTW9-F1
#
_cell.length_a   1.000
_cell.length_b   1.000
_cell.length_c   1.000
_cell.angle_alpha   90.00
_cell.angle_beta   90.00
_cell.angle_gamma   90.00
#
_symmetry.space_group_name_H-M   'P 1'
#
loop_
_entity.id
_entity.type
_entity.pdbx_description
1 polymer ?
#
loop_
_entity_poly.entity_id
_entity_poly.type
_entity_poly.pdbx_seq_one_letter_code
_entity_poly.pdbx_strand_id
1 'polypeptide(L)'
;MPGIEMTETISPDYLVIGAGAMGMAFVDTLISDKEATVAIVDRYSRPGGHWTLAYPFVTLHQPSDVYGVNSRQLGDEKIDQVGYNKGLAEVATGDEIVAYYTKVLNTTLLPSGRVTYYPLHNYTGDGEFLSIATGKMFSVGPNTRIVDSTYVKVTVPSMSPPLYEVSENANLVTPNALATLKRPYGAYTIIGAGKTAVDSCSWLLAQNIDPKDISWIMPRDSWFIERATLQPPEATPNPEQLLQEKTDAIMGSKTSQEMFRRMEQLGHAHRLDKRIEPTMFRHAIVTKAEFEEVKKVKNIIRQGRVKRVTFA
;
A
#
# COMPACT_ATOMS: atom_id res chain seq x y z
N MET A 1 23.83 7.44 -38.66
CA MET A 1 22.75 8.27 -38.11
C MET A 1 21.73 7.33 -37.51
N PRO A 2 21.56 7.24 -36.18
CA PRO A 2 20.42 6.50 -35.62
C PRO A 2 19.16 7.26 -36.04
N GLY A 3 18.20 6.55 -36.62
CA GLY A 3 17.00 7.13 -37.23
C GLY A 3 16.22 7.96 -36.21
N ILE A 4 15.64 9.05 -36.68
CA ILE A 4 14.64 9.83 -35.94
C ILE A 4 13.51 8.85 -35.60
N GLU A 5 13.39 8.43 -34.34
CA GLU A 5 12.24 7.65 -33.89
C GLU A 5 11.01 8.51 -34.13
N MET A 6 10.17 8.12 -35.08
CA MET A 6 8.92 8.83 -35.35
C MET A 6 7.99 8.66 -34.15
N THR A 7 7.72 9.77 -33.48
CA THR A 7 6.71 9.86 -32.42
C THR A 7 5.34 9.55 -33.01
N GLU A 8 4.63 8.56 -32.47
CA GLU A 8 3.25 8.28 -32.84
C GLU A 8 2.31 9.21 -32.08
N THR A 9 1.45 9.94 -32.79
CA THR A 9 0.45 10.80 -32.16
C THR A 9 -0.89 10.08 -32.02
N ILE A 10 -1.43 10.07 -30.80
CA ILE A 10 -2.78 9.58 -30.48
C ILE A 10 -3.65 10.73 -29.98
N SER A 11 -4.98 10.64 -30.12
CA SER A 11 -5.89 11.73 -29.74
C SER A 11 -7.06 11.26 -28.86
N PRO A 12 -6.81 10.68 -27.67
CA PRO A 12 -7.89 10.39 -26.72
C PRO A 12 -8.41 11.67 -26.06
N ASP A 13 -9.63 11.64 -25.52
CA ASP A 13 -10.14 12.75 -24.70
C ASP A 13 -9.35 12.91 -23.39
N TYR A 14 -8.87 11.80 -22.83
CA TYR A 14 -8.08 11.76 -21.60
C TYR A 14 -6.83 10.88 -21.72
N LEU A 15 -5.73 11.38 -21.19
CA LEU A 15 -4.54 10.60 -20.86
C LEU A 15 -4.49 10.41 -19.34
N VAL A 16 -4.61 9.17 -18.87
CA VAL A 16 -4.53 8.83 -17.45
C VAL A 16 -3.18 8.18 -17.16
N ILE A 17 -2.42 8.79 -16.27
CA ILE A 17 -1.08 8.31 -15.88
C ILE A 17 -1.23 7.45 -14.63
N GLY A 18 -0.86 6.17 -14.74
CA GLY A 18 -0.96 5.15 -13.71
C GLY A 18 -2.26 4.35 -13.77
N ALA A 19 -2.14 3.03 -13.85
CA ALA A 19 -3.21 2.05 -13.73
C ALA A 19 -3.29 1.45 -12.31
N GLY A 20 -3.03 2.29 -11.29
CA GLY A 20 -3.29 1.98 -9.88
C GLY A 20 -4.72 2.32 -9.48
N ALA A 21 -5.05 2.13 -8.19
CA ALA A 21 -6.42 2.29 -7.70
C ALA A 21 -7.11 3.60 -8.10
N MET A 22 -6.43 4.75 -7.95
CA MET A 22 -7.00 6.05 -8.30
C MET A 22 -7.26 6.19 -9.81
N GLY A 23 -6.28 5.84 -10.65
CA GLY A 23 -6.44 5.91 -12.10
C GLY A 23 -7.53 4.98 -12.60
N MET A 24 -7.57 3.74 -12.08
CA MET A 24 -8.59 2.76 -12.44
C MET A 24 -10.00 3.22 -12.01
N ALA A 25 -10.17 3.74 -10.79
CA ALA A 25 -11.47 4.26 -10.32
C ALA A 25 -11.93 5.51 -11.09
N PHE A 26 -10.98 6.38 -11.47
CA PHE A 26 -11.28 7.54 -12.31
C PHE A 26 -11.79 7.11 -13.68
N VAL A 27 -11.08 6.20 -14.35
CA VAL A 27 -11.48 5.72 -15.68
C VAL A 27 -12.81 4.97 -15.62
N ASP A 28 -12.98 4.10 -14.63
CA ASP A 28 -14.21 3.32 -14.43
C ASP A 28 -15.47 4.21 -14.34
N THR A 29 -15.41 5.24 -13.49
CA THR A 29 -16.49 6.22 -13.37
C THR A 29 -16.65 7.03 -14.66
N LEU A 30 -15.54 7.52 -15.24
CA LEU A 30 -15.58 8.36 -16.43
C LEU A 30 -16.26 7.65 -17.61
N ILE A 31 -15.94 6.38 -17.87
CA ILE A 31 -16.55 5.65 -18.98
C ILE A 31 -17.99 5.25 -18.68
N SER A 32 -18.36 5.09 -17.41
CA SER A 32 -19.74 4.77 -17.02
C SER A 32 -20.66 5.98 -17.20
N ASP A 33 -20.16 7.19 -16.90
CA ASP A 33 -20.98 8.40 -16.83
C ASP A 33 -20.88 9.28 -18.09
N LYS A 34 -19.86 9.08 -18.93
CA LYS A 34 -19.61 9.92 -20.12
C LYS A 34 -19.18 9.09 -21.32
N GLU A 35 -19.52 9.62 -22.50
CA GLU A 35 -18.92 9.20 -23.75
C GLU A 35 -17.56 9.90 -23.93
N ALA A 36 -16.49 9.23 -23.49
CA ALA A 36 -15.12 9.72 -23.60
C ALA A 36 -14.16 8.57 -23.92
N THR A 37 -13.12 8.89 -24.69
CA THR A 37 -12.00 7.99 -24.99
C THR A 37 -10.83 8.22 -24.04
N VAL A 38 -10.16 7.14 -23.62
CA VAL A 38 -9.11 7.20 -22.62
C VAL A 38 -7.89 6.39 -23.06
N ALA A 39 -6.71 6.98 -22.96
CA ALA A 39 -5.45 6.24 -22.94
C ALA A 39 -4.94 6.13 -21.49
N ILE A 40 -4.73 4.91 -21.02
CA ILE A 40 -4.10 4.65 -19.72
C ILE A 40 -2.64 4.28 -19.96
N VAL A 41 -1.72 5.01 -19.34
CA VAL A 41 -0.27 4.75 -19.40
C VAL A 41 0.22 4.26 -18.06
N ASP A 42 0.84 3.09 -18.00
CA ASP A 42 1.47 2.58 -16.78
C ASP A 42 2.85 1.99 -17.08
N ARG A 43 3.81 2.26 -16.19
CA ARG A 43 5.18 1.74 -16.27
C ARG A 43 5.27 0.26 -15.92
N TYR A 44 4.27 -0.29 -15.25
CA TYR A 44 4.18 -1.69 -14.90
C TYR A 44 3.48 -2.48 -16.00
N SER A 45 3.74 -3.79 -16.02
CA SER A 45 3.25 -4.69 -17.07
C SER A 45 1.76 -5.05 -16.95
N ARG A 46 1.12 -4.71 -15.82
CA ARG A 46 -0.27 -5.00 -15.52
C ARG A 46 -0.85 -3.95 -14.58
N PRO A 47 -2.18 -3.76 -14.55
CA PRO A 47 -2.81 -2.81 -13.64
C PRO A 47 -2.69 -3.26 -12.18
N GLY A 48 -2.89 -2.33 -11.26
CA GLY A 48 -2.74 -2.52 -9.81
C GLY A 48 -1.71 -1.57 -9.17
N GLY A 49 -0.93 -0.84 -9.97
CA GLY A 49 0.07 0.11 -9.44
C GLY A 49 1.09 -0.57 -8.53
N HIS A 50 1.35 0.03 -7.36
CA HIS A 50 2.36 -0.47 -6.41
C HIS A 50 2.11 -1.90 -5.91
N TRP A 51 0.87 -2.39 -5.93
CA TRP A 51 0.53 -3.77 -5.56
C TRP A 51 1.24 -4.80 -6.43
N THR A 52 1.57 -4.46 -7.68
CA THR A 52 2.32 -5.33 -8.59
C THR A 52 3.76 -5.60 -8.13
N LEU A 53 4.30 -4.76 -7.23
CA LEU A 53 5.66 -4.83 -6.72
C LEU A 53 5.73 -5.10 -5.21
N ALA A 54 4.58 -5.07 -4.53
CA ALA A 54 4.50 -5.29 -3.10
C ALA A 54 4.95 -6.70 -2.71
N TYR A 55 5.29 -6.88 -1.43
CA TYR A 55 5.71 -8.16 -0.91
C TYR A 55 4.51 -9.14 -0.85
N PRO A 56 4.70 -10.45 -1.10
CA PRO A 56 3.57 -11.36 -1.35
C PRO A 56 2.58 -11.55 -0.19
N PHE A 57 2.98 -11.23 1.04
CA PHE A 57 2.14 -11.36 2.24
C PHE A 57 1.48 -10.04 2.66
N VAL A 58 1.49 -9.02 1.80
CA VAL A 58 0.74 -7.78 2.06
C VAL A 58 -0.76 -8.02 1.92
N THR A 59 -1.55 -7.36 2.78
CA THR A 59 -3.01 -7.27 2.67
C THR A 59 -3.44 -5.81 2.76
N LEU A 60 -4.69 -5.53 2.36
CA LEU A 60 -5.34 -4.26 2.71
C LEU A 60 -5.31 -4.05 4.22
N HIS A 61 -5.30 -2.77 4.58
CA HIS A 61 -5.38 -2.32 5.97
C HIS A 61 -6.83 -2.12 6.43
N GLN A 62 -7.71 -1.82 5.47
CA GLN A 62 -9.14 -1.62 5.65
C GLN A 62 -9.91 -2.77 4.99
N PRO A 63 -11.18 -2.97 5.36
CA PRO A 63 -12.07 -3.92 4.69
C PRO A 63 -12.04 -3.81 3.16
N SER A 64 -12.25 -4.93 2.47
CA SER A 64 -12.15 -5.00 1.00
C SER A 64 -13.25 -4.24 0.28
N ASP A 65 -14.44 -4.20 0.87
CA ASP A 65 -15.66 -3.56 0.36
C ASP A 65 -15.56 -2.04 0.18
N VAL A 66 -14.62 -1.39 0.88
CA VAL A 66 -14.35 0.05 0.75
C VAL A 66 -13.22 0.38 -0.24
N TYR A 67 -12.73 -0.61 -1.00
CA TYR A 67 -11.62 -0.43 -1.94
C TYR A 67 -11.99 -0.95 -3.33
N GLY A 68 -11.68 -0.19 -4.38
CA GLY A 68 -11.91 -0.65 -5.75
C GLY A 68 -12.46 0.43 -6.68
N VAL A 69 -13.43 0.03 -7.50
CA VAL A 69 -14.11 0.86 -8.51
C VAL A 69 -15.62 0.61 -8.41
N ASN A 70 -16.45 1.47 -9.01
CA ASN A 70 -17.90 1.38 -8.86
C ASN A 70 -18.51 0.22 -9.66
N SER A 71 -17.93 -0.11 -10.82
CA SER A 71 -18.47 -1.17 -11.70
C SER A 71 -18.25 -2.59 -11.18
N ARG A 72 -17.45 -2.77 -10.13
CA ARG A 72 -17.12 -4.09 -9.60
C ARG A 72 -16.74 -4.04 -8.13
N GLN A 73 -17.35 -4.92 -7.36
CA GLN A 73 -17.00 -5.16 -5.97
C GLN A 73 -15.67 -5.92 -5.82
N LEU A 74 -14.86 -5.55 -4.82
CA LEU A 74 -13.68 -6.29 -4.37
C LEU A 74 -14.03 -7.13 -3.13
N GLY A 75 -13.62 -8.39 -3.11
CA GLY A 75 -13.97 -9.34 -2.05
C GLY A 75 -15.36 -9.94 -2.23
N ASP A 76 -15.76 -10.71 -1.22
CA ASP A 76 -17.01 -11.47 -1.12
C ASP A 76 -17.84 -11.07 0.12
N GLU A 77 -17.53 -9.95 0.78
CA GLU A 77 -18.17 -9.45 2.02
C GLU A 77 -18.13 -10.45 3.19
N LYS A 78 -17.06 -11.24 3.26
CA LYS A 78 -16.92 -12.26 4.30
C LYS A 78 -16.30 -11.70 5.58
N ILE A 79 -16.60 -12.39 6.68
CA ILE A 79 -15.89 -12.25 7.95
C ILE A 79 -14.78 -13.30 8.01
N ASP A 80 -13.56 -12.89 8.28
CA ASP A 80 -12.44 -13.81 8.43
C ASP A 80 -12.64 -14.74 9.62
N GLN A 81 -12.40 -16.04 9.41
CA GLN A 81 -12.62 -17.06 10.43
C GLN A 81 -11.32 -17.49 11.15
N VAL A 82 -10.17 -17.10 10.60
CA VAL A 82 -8.83 -17.53 11.03
C VAL A 82 -7.83 -16.38 10.98
N GLY A 83 -6.62 -16.62 11.51
CA GLY A 83 -5.54 -15.65 11.48
C GLY A 83 -5.78 -14.43 12.38
N TYR A 84 -4.93 -13.41 12.23
CA TYR A 84 -4.98 -12.22 13.07
C TYR A 84 -6.18 -11.30 12.77
N ASN A 85 -6.88 -11.50 11.66
CA ASN A 85 -8.09 -10.75 11.29
C ASN A 85 -9.40 -11.45 11.70
N LYS A 86 -9.32 -12.61 12.38
CA LYS A 86 -10.50 -13.39 12.77
C LYS A 86 -11.57 -12.53 13.45
N GLY A 87 -12.80 -12.63 12.94
CA GLY A 87 -13.98 -11.91 13.45
C GLY A 87 -14.19 -10.52 12.84
N LEU A 88 -13.34 -10.10 11.90
CA LEU A 88 -13.46 -8.83 11.17
C LEU A 88 -13.75 -9.09 9.69
N ALA A 89 -14.27 -8.08 8.99
CA ALA A 89 -14.44 -8.09 7.54
C ALA A 89 -13.10 -8.38 6.85
N GLU A 90 -13.18 -9.17 5.78
CA GLU A 90 -12.02 -9.64 5.04
C GLU A 90 -11.22 -8.49 4.43
N VAL A 91 -9.91 -8.70 4.36
CA VAL A 91 -8.97 -7.75 3.78
C VAL A 91 -8.24 -8.39 2.61
N ALA A 92 -8.43 -7.86 1.41
CA ALA A 92 -7.87 -8.42 0.20
C ALA A 92 -6.33 -8.46 0.28
N THR A 93 -5.77 -9.59 -0.10
CA THR A 93 -4.33 -9.78 -0.31
C THR A 93 -3.83 -8.95 -1.49
N GLY A 94 -2.52 -8.74 -1.55
CA GLY A 94 -1.90 -8.08 -2.70
C GLY A 94 -2.22 -8.78 -4.03
N ASP A 95 -2.26 -10.12 -4.05
CA ASP A 95 -2.58 -10.90 -5.23
C ASP A 95 -4.04 -10.73 -5.67
N GLU A 96 -4.99 -10.71 -4.73
CA GLU A 96 -6.41 -10.46 -5.01
C GLU A 96 -6.63 -9.07 -5.61
N ILE A 97 -5.93 -8.04 -5.11
CA ILE A 97 -6.03 -6.68 -5.67
C ILE A 97 -5.52 -6.63 -7.11
N VAL A 98 -4.38 -7.26 -7.38
CA VAL A 98 -3.83 -7.26 -8.74
C VAL A 98 -4.71 -8.07 -9.69
N ALA A 99 -5.25 -9.20 -9.25
CA ALA A 99 -6.23 -9.98 -9.99
C ALA A 99 -7.51 -9.16 -10.25
N TYR A 100 -8.00 -8.45 -9.24
CA TYR A 100 -9.17 -7.59 -9.31
C TYR A 100 -9.01 -6.51 -10.39
N TYR A 101 -7.92 -5.72 -10.37
CA TYR A 101 -7.73 -4.67 -11.37
C TYR A 101 -7.45 -5.22 -12.76
N THR A 102 -6.80 -6.38 -12.85
CA THR A 102 -6.65 -7.11 -14.13
C THR A 102 -8.01 -7.48 -14.69
N LYS A 103 -8.95 -7.93 -13.84
CA LYS A 103 -10.32 -8.22 -14.24
C LYS A 103 -11.06 -6.95 -14.64
N VAL A 104 -10.98 -5.85 -13.85
CA VAL A 104 -11.63 -4.56 -14.18
C VAL A 104 -11.20 -4.08 -15.56
N LEU A 105 -9.88 -4.09 -15.82
CA LEU A 105 -9.34 -3.70 -17.11
C LEU A 105 -9.89 -4.58 -18.25
N ASN A 106 -9.73 -5.91 -18.16
CA ASN A 106 -9.98 -6.81 -19.27
C ASN A 106 -11.46 -7.10 -19.53
N THR A 107 -12.33 -7.01 -18.52
CA THR A 107 -13.75 -7.38 -18.69
C THR A 107 -14.69 -6.18 -18.71
N THR A 108 -14.22 -5.00 -18.30
CA THR A 108 -15.05 -3.79 -18.20
C THR A 108 -14.48 -2.67 -19.05
N LEU A 109 -13.24 -2.24 -18.79
CA LEU A 109 -12.68 -1.05 -19.43
C LEU A 109 -12.35 -1.29 -20.91
N LEU A 110 -11.56 -2.32 -21.24
CA LEU A 110 -11.17 -2.62 -22.63
C LEU A 110 -12.36 -3.03 -23.52
N PRO A 111 -13.29 -3.90 -23.06
CA PRO A 111 -14.46 -4.27 -23.86
C PRO A 111 -15.40 -3.10 -24.20
N SER A 112 -15.30 -1.96 -23.48
CA SER A 112 -16.05 -0.76 -23.81
C SER A 112 -15.69 -0.16 -25.19
N GLY A 113 -14.54 -0.54 -25.76
CA GLY A 113 -14.01 0.02 -27.00
C GLY A 113 -13.50 1.47 -26.90
N ARG A 114 -13.61 2.09 -25.71
CA ARG A 114 -13.24 3.50 -25.47
C ARG A 114 -11.94 3.66 -24.69
N VAL A 115 -11.37 2.56 -24.19
CA VAL A 115 -10.13 2.58 -23.39
C VAL A 115 -9.02 1.84 -24.13
N THR A 116 -7.86 2.48 -24.25
CA THR A 116 -6.61 1.85 -24.69
C THR A 116 -5.63 1.82 -23.52
N TYR A 117 -4.99 0.67 -23.29
CA TYR A 117 -4.02 0.50 -22.21
C TYR A 117 -2.61 0.32 -22.77
N TYR A 118 -1.67 1.10 -22.23
CA TYR A 118 -0.25 1.11 -22.55
C TYR A 118 0.56 0.63 -21.33
N PRO A 119 0.67 -0.70 -21.10
CA PRO A 119 1.55 -1.27 -20.08
C PRO A 119 3.02 -1.11 -20.47
N LEU A 120 3.92 -1.09 -19.48
CA LEU A 120 5.35 -0.86 -19.71
C LEU A 120 5.64 0.43 -20.50
N HIS A 121 4.90 1.50 -20.24
CA HIS A 121 5.16 2.82 -20.80
C HIS A 121 5.46 3.83 -19.69
N ASN A 122 6.54 4.57 -19.84
CA ASN A 122 6.89 5.66 -18.94
C ASN A 122 6.35 6.98 -19.50
N TYR A 123 5.48 7.64 -18.76
CA TYR A 123 5.15 9.04 -19.02
C TYR A 123 6.38 9.93 -18.79
N THR A 124 6.72 10.76 -19.77
CA THR A 124 7.94 11.59 -19.79
C THR A 124 7.67 13.08 -19.57
N GLY A 125 6.42 13.52 -19.67
CA GLY A 125 6.02 14.92 -19.50
C GLY A 125 5.26 15.45 -20.71
N ASP A 126 4.53 16.56 -20.53
CA ASP A 126 3.88 17.32 -21.61
C ASP A 126 3.04 16.48 -22.62
N GLY A 127 2.37 15.43 -22.13
CA GLY A 127 1.54 14.56 -22.97
C GLY A 127 2.34 13.49 -23.74
N GLU A 128 3.63 13.36 -23.48
CA GLU A 128 4.51 12.37 -24.09
C GLU A 128 4.74 11.16 -23.17
N PHE A 129 4.92 10.00 -23.79
CA PHE A 129 5.28 8.77 -23.10
C PHE A 129 6.05 7.82 -24.02
N LEU A 130 6.88 6.98 -23.38
CA LEU A 130 7.83 6.10 -24.05
C LEU A 130 7.52 4.65 -23.71
N SER A 131 7.49 3.78 -24.73
CA SER A 131 7.48 2.33 -24.51
C SER A 131 8.82 1.88 -23.94
N ILE A 132 8.81 1.34 -22.72
CA ILE A 132 10.01 0.78 -22.08
C ILE A 132 10.49 -0.46 -22.84
N ALA A 133 9.57 -1.21 -23.45
CA ALA A 133 9.87 -2.46 -24.13
C ALA A 133 10.50 -2.25 -25.53
N THR A 134 10.14 -1.17 -26.23
CA THR A 134 10.52 -0.98 -27.64
C THR A 134 11.28 0.31 -27.93
N GLY A 135 11.31 1.28 -27.01
CA GLY A 135 11.86 2.62 -27.27
C GLY A 135 10.92 3.53 -28.06
N LYS A 136 9.76 3.03 -28.53
CA LYS A 136 8.83 3.85 -29.31
C LYS A 136 8.24 5.00 -28.48
N MET A 137 8.34 6.21 -29.02
CA MET A 137 7.72 7.40 -28.42
C MET A 137 6.29 7.64 -28.91
N PHE A 138 5.47 8.17 -28.02
CA PHE A 138 4.10 8.58 -28.27
C PHE A 138 3.87 9.99 -27.75
N SER A 139 2.98 10.73 -28.41
CA SER A 139 2.46 12.02 -27.96
C SER A 139 0.94 12.05 -28.06
N VAL A 140 0.29 12.79 -27.16
CA VAL A 140 -1.16 13.02 -27.24
C VAL A 140 -1.48 14.31 -27.97
N GLY A 141 -2.66 14.36 -28.62
CA GLY A 141 -3.15 15.55 -29.30
C GLY A 141 -3.38 16.75 -28.37
N PRO A 142 -3.41 17.98 -28.89
CA PRO A 142 -3.46 19.21 -28.09
C PRO A 142 -4.74 19.38 -27.25
N ASN A 143 -5.80 18.64 -27.56
CA ASN A 143 -7.08 18.69 -26.85
C ASN A 143 -7.21 17.61 -25.75
N THR A 144 -6.21 16.74 -25.60
CA THR A 144 -6.23 15.66 -24.61
C THR A 144 -6.04 16.21 -23.20
N ARG A 145 -6.93 15.85 -22.28
CA ARG A 145 -6.82 16.21 -20.87
C ARG A 145 -5.91 15.22 -20.14
N ILE A 146 -4.93 15.71 -19.41
CA ILE A 146 -3.99 14.87 -18.66
C ILE A 146 -4.47 14.72 -17.22
N VAL A 147 -4.57 13.48 -16.76
CA VAL A 147 -4.96 13.10 -15.40
C VAL A 147 -3.81 12.33 -14.78
N ASP A 148 -3.05 13.00 -13.92
CA ASP A 148 -1.97 12.35 -13.17
C ASP A 148 -2.51 11.69 -11.90
N SER A 149 -2.70 10.37 -11.95
CA SER A 149 -3.14 9.59 -10.78
C SER A 149 -1.98 9.12 -9.90
N THR A 150 -0.75 9.60 -10.16
CA THR A 150 0.45 9.19 -9.44
C THR A 150 0.85 10.14 -8.30
N TYR A 151 0.11 11.25 -8.09
CA TYR A 151 0.46 12.30 -7.13
C TYR A 151 0.71 11.83 -5.69
N VAL A 152 -0.18 11.00 -5.12
CA VAL A 152 -0.03 10.47 -3.74
C VAL A 152 1.10 9.43 -3.65
N LYS A 153 1.59 8.93 -4.80
CA LYS A 153 2.74 8.03 -5.01
C LYS A 153 3.05 7.09 -3.85
N VAL A 154 2.17 6.10 -3.62
CA VAL A 154 2.45 5.02 -2.69
C VAL A 154 3.71 4.28 -3.15
N THR A 155 4.68 4.15 -2.25
CA THR A 155 5.94 3.45 -2.49
C THR A 155 6.08 2.29 -1.53
N VAL A 156 6.50 1.14 -2.06
CA VAL A 156 6.91 -0.02 -1.28
C VAL A 156 8.43 -0.18 -1.36
N PRO A 157 9.08 -0.88 -0.41
CA PRO A 157 10.56 -0.94 -0.37
C PRO A 157 11.23 -1.49 -1.65
N SER A 158 10.54 -2.31 -2.44
CA SER A 158 11.04 -2.85 -3.71
C SER A 158 11.10 -1.83 -4.85
N MET A 159 10.50 -0.66 -4.71
CA MET A 159 10.40 0.35 -5.78
C MET A 159 11.61 1.29 -5.87
N SER A 160 12.48 1.29 -4.87
CA SER A 160 13.64 2.20 -4.82
C SER A 160 14.76 1.63 -3.95
N PRO A 161 16.03 1.96 -4.21
CA PRO A 161 17.11 1.63 -3.30
C PRO A 161 16.89 2.31 -1.93
N PRO A 162 17.51 1.78 -0.86
CA PRO A 162 17.46 2.43 0.45
C PRO A 162 18.06 3.84 0.41
N LEU A 163 17.57 4.72 1.28
CA LEU A 163 18.05 6.10 1.42
C LEU A 163 19.35 6.22 2.24
N TYR A 164 20.05 5.09 2.41
CA TYR A 164 21.25 4.95 3.20
C TYR A 164 22.21 4.02 2.49
N GLU A 165 23.49 4.15 2.80
CA GLU A 165 24.53 3.39 2.14
C GLU A 165 24.49 1.93 2.57
N VAL A 166 24.79 1.03 1.62
CA VAL A 166 24.84 -0.41 1.88
C VAL A 166 26.15 -0.92 1.32
N SER A 167 26.97 -1.52 2.19
CA SER A 167 28.20 -2.18 1.77
C SER A 167 27.88 -3.39 0.90
N GLU A 168 28.74 -3.70 -0.09
CA GLU A 168 28.59 -4.85 -0.98
C GLU A 168 28.44 -6.19 -0.23
N ASN A 169 29.03 -6.30 0.96
CA ASN A 169 28.98 -7.52 1.78
C ASN A 169 27.81 -7.54 2.78
N ALA A 170 27.01 -6.48 2.86
CA ALA A 170 25.86 -6.44 3.75
C ALA A 170 24.66 -7.16 3.13
N ASN A 171 24.05 -8.08 3.88
CA ASN A 171 22.82 -8.75 3.46
C ASN A 171 21.60 -7.87 3.77
N LEU A 172 21.29 -6.93 2.89
CA LEU A 172 20.06 -6.13 2.95
C LEU A 172 19.10 -6.54 1.84
N VAL A 173 17.89 -6.91 2.24
CA VAL A 173 16.83 -7.29 1.31
C VAL A 173 15.53 -6.56 1.65
N THR A 174 14.63 -6.45 0.67
CA THR A 174 13.28 -5.95 0.89
C THR A 174 12.40 -7.06 1.49
N PRO A 175 11.23 -6.72 2.05
CA PRO A 175 10.29 -7.71 2.56
C PRO A 175 9.89 -8.78 1.54
N ASN A 176 9.94 -8.47 0.23
CA ASN A 176 9.68 -9.45 -0.83
C ASN A 176 10.58 -10.70 -0.73
N ALA A 177 11.84 -10.53 -0.30
CA ALA A 177 12.78 -11.64 -0.19
C ALA A 177 12.44 -12.61 0.96
N LEU A 178 11.63 -12.19 1.94
CA LEU A 178 11.18 -13.07 3.02
C LEU A 178 10.33 -14.23 2.48
N ALA A 179 9.50 -13.97 1.47
CA ALA A 179 8.69 -15.01 0.82
C ALA A 179 9.51 -16.02 -0.01
N THR A 180 10.81 -15.78 -0.21
CA THR A 180 11.69 -16.61 -1.03
C THR A 180 12.97 -17.05 -0.30
N LEU A 181 12.95 -17.04 1.04
CA LEU A 181 14.07 -17.52 1.86
C LEU A 181 14.41 -18.98 1.50
N LYS A 182 15.69 -19.23 1.25
CA LYS A 182 16.22 -20.56 0.91
C LYS A 182 16.92 -21.27 2.06
N ARG A 183 17.16 -20.55 3.16
CA ARG A 183 17.87 -21.03 4.35
C ARG A 183 17.43 -20.21 5.57
N PRO A 184 17.58 -20.75 6.80
CA PRO A 184 17.43 -19.96 8.00
C PRO A 184 18.59 -18.96 8.15
N TYR A 185 18.29 -17.82 8.76
CA TYR A 185 19.28 -16.85 9.25
C TYR A 185 19.28 -16.88 10.79
N GLY A 186 20.44 -16.66 11.40
CA GLY A 186 20.57 -16.66 12.86
C GLY A 186 19.87 -15.49 13.55
N ALA A 187 19.63 -14.40 12.83
CA ALA A 187 18.87 -13.25 13.31
C ALA A 187 18.32 -12.45 12.13
N TYR A 188 17.29 -11.65 12.39
CA TYR A 188 16.66 -10.73 11.43
C TYR A 188 16.61 -9.32 12.00
N THR A 189 17.01 -8.33 11.20
CA THR A 189 16.92 -6.91 11.59
C THR A 189 15.95 -6.20 10.65
N ILE A 190 14.86 -5.69 11.21
CA ILE A 190 13.84 -4.92 10.50
C ILE A 190 14.20 -3.43 10.58
N ILE A 191 14.28 -2.76 9.43
CA ILE A 191 14.58 -1.33 9.34
C ILE A 191 13.32 -0.56 8.95
N GLY A 192 12.84 0.30 9.85
CA GLY A 192 11.66 1.15 9.62
C GLY A 192 10.56 0.89 10.63
N ALA A 193 9.66 1.85 10.81
CA ALA A 193 8.63 1.84 11.86
C ALA A 193 7.20 2.03 11.34
N GLY A 194 6.99 1.77 10.04
CA GLY A 194 5.68 1.83 9.39
C GLY A 194 5.01 0.46 9.31
N LYS A 195 3.87 0.40 8.62
CA LYS A 195 3.08 -0.83 8.47
C LYS A 195 3.86 -1.97 7.81
N THR A 196 4.66 -1.70 6.78
CA THR A 196 5.53 -2.71 6.16
C THR A 196 6.51 -3.37 7.14
N ALA A 197 6.98 -2.65 8.17
CA ALA A 197 7.83 -3.22 9.20
C ALA A 197 7.03 -4.12 10.16
N VAL A 198 5.80 -3.72 10.50
CA VAL A 198 4.86 -4.57 11.25
C VAL A 198 4.59 -5.84 10.47
N ASP A 199 4.27 -5.75 9.17
CA ASP A 199 3.96 -6.91 8.33
C ASP A 199 5.14 -7.88 8.22
N SER A 200 6.36 -7.33 8.07
CA SER A 200 7.58 -8.14 8.06
C SER A 200 7.80 -8.85 9.40
N CYS A 201 7.50 -8.17 10.52
CA CYS A 201 7.58 -8.73 11.86
C CYS A 201 6.54 -9.85 12.06
N SER A 202 5.27 -9.58 11.76
CA SER A 202 4.18 -10.56 11.81
C SER A 202 4.48 -11.77 10.95
N TRP A 203 5.03 -11.59 9.75
CA TRP A 203 5.43 -12.68 8.86
C TRP A 203 6.51 -13.56 9.50
N LEU A 204 7.58 -12.97 10.06
CA LEU A 204 8.66 -13.72 10.70
C LEU A 204 8.15 -14.53 11.89
N LEU A 205 7.30 -13.93 12.72
CA LEU A 205 6.69 -14.59 13.86
C LEU A 205 5.76 -15.74 13.43
N ALA A 206 5.01 -15.57 12.35
CA ALA A 206 4.18 -16.63 11.78
C ALA A 206 5.01 -17.80 11.22
N GLN A 207 6.28 -17.59 10.87
CA GLN A 207 7.23 -18.65 10.52
C GLN A 207 7.93 -19.29 11.74
N ASN A 208 7.47 -18.97 12.96
CA ASN A 208 8.06 -19.43 14.22
C ASN A 208 9.50 -18.97 14.45
N ILE A 209 9.91 -17.83 13.86
CA ILE A 209 11.17 -17.18 14.25
C ILE A 209 11.00 -16.67 15.68
N ASP A 210 11.94 -17.05 16.56
CA ASP A 210 11.92 -16.64 17.96
C ASP A 210 12.00 -15.10 18.05
N PRO A 211 11.08 -14.42 18.78
CA PRO A 211 11.11 -12.97 18.94
C PRO A 211 12.45 -12.41 19.43
N LYS A 212 13.27 -13.21 20.13
CA LYS A 212 14.60 -12.81 20.60
C LYS A 212 15.61 -12.63 19.45
N ASP A 213 15.38 -13.32 18.32
CA ASP A 213 16.24 -13.30 17.14
C ASP A 213 15.82 -12.18 16.16
N ILE A 214 14.80 -11.40 16.50
CA ILE A 214 14.32 -10.25 15.73
C ILE A 214 14.75 -8.95 16.41
N SER A 215 15.48 -8.12 15.67
CA SER A 215 15.83 -6.74 16.05
C SER A 215 15.00 -5.77 15.22
N TRP A 216 14.50 -4.69 15.83
CA TRP A 216 13.65 -3.73 15.13
C TRP A 216 14.17 -2.30 15.30
N ILE A 217 14.70 -1.73 14.21
CA ILE A 217 15.17 -0.34 14.17
C ILE A 217 13.97 0.59 13.97
N MET A 218 13.55 1.22 15.08
CA MET A 218 12.42 2.12 15.16
C MET A 218 12.91 3.50 15.64
N PRO A 219 13.32 4.40 14.72
CA PRO A 219 13.87 5.70 15.10
C PRO A 219 12.84 6.62 15.80
N ARG A 220 11.56 6.41 15.50
CA ARG A 220 10.42 7.07 16.16
C ARG A 220 9.32 6.05 16.30
N ASP A 221 8.78 5.91 17.51
CA ASP A 221 7.59 5.11 17.74
C ASP A 221 6.38 5.70 17.00
N SER A 222 5.56 4.81 16.45
CA SER A 222 4.31 5.14 15.78
C SER A 222 3.12 4.84 16.68
N TRP A 223 2.07 5.65 16.56
CA TRP A 223 0.72 5.20 16.87
C TRP A 223 0.24 4.22 15.80
N PHE A 224 -0.46 3.18 16.23
CA PHE A 224 -1.16 2.22 15.38
C PHE A 224 -2.67 2.31 15.62
N ILE A 225 -3.50 2.22 14.59
CA ILE A 225 -4.96 2.24 14.73
C ILE A 225 -5.47 0.81 14.84
N GLU A 226 -6.45 0.59 15.72
CA GLU A 226 -7.16 -0.68 15.83
C GLU A 226 -8.10 -0.88 14.63
N ARG A 227 -7.87 -1.95 13.86
CA ARG A 227 -8.66 -2.29 12.67
C ARG A 227 -10.14 -2.53 12.97
N ALA A 228 -10.46 -3.05 14.15
CA ALA A 228 -11.86 -3.24 14.57
C ALA A 228 -12.66 -1.92 14.60
N THR A 229 -12.00 -0.75 14.64
CA THR A 229 -12.66 0.57 14.62
C THR A 229 -12.96 1.11 13.22
N LEU A 230 -12.60 0.34 12.19
CA LEU A 230 -12.72 0.66 10.77
C LEU A 230 -13.62 -0.32 10.01
N GLN A 231 -14.40 -1.12 10.74
CA GLN A 231 -15.38 -2.03 10.16
C GLN A 231 -16.57 -1.25 9.60
N PRO A 232 -17.26 -1.78 8.56
CA PRO A 232 -18.50 -1.19 8.09
C PRO A 232 -19.55 -1.18 9.23
N PRO A 233 -20.47 -0.20 9.25
CA PRO A 233 -21.47 -0.08 10.31
C PRO A 233 -22.27 -1.38 10.54
N GLU A 234 -22.57 -2.10 9.46
CA GLU A 234 -23.32 -3.36 9.46
C GLU A 234 -22.57 -4.50 10.16
N ALA A 235 -21.24 -4.46 10.17
CA ALA A 235 -20.37 -5.42 10.84
C ALA A 235 -19.86 -4.93 12.22
N THR A 236 -20.26 -3.73 12.65
CA THR A 236 -19.79 -3.11 13.88
C THR A 236 -20.83 -3.26 14.99
N PRO A 237 -20.50 -3.88 16.14
CA PRO A 237 -21.36 -3.82 17.31
C PRO A 237 -21.50 -2.37 17.82
N ASN A 238 -22.72 -1.87 17.98
CA ASN A 238 -23.02 -0.52 18.46
C ASN A 238 -22.27 0.59 17.67
N PRO A 239 -22.51 0.74 16.36
CA PRO A 239 -21.74 1.67 15.51
C PRO A 239 -21.89 3.13 15.94
N GLU A 240 -23.05 3.53 16.48
CA GLU A 240 -23.29 4.87 17.01
C GLU A 240 -22.39 5.18 18.21
N GLN A 241 -22.21 4.21 19.12
CA GLN A 241 -21.32 4.36 20.27
C GLN A 241 -19.87 4.52 19.80
N LEU A 242 -19.41 3.68 18.87
CA LEU A 242 -18.06 3.78 18.33
C LEU A 242 -17.82 5.15 17.67
N LEU A 243 -18.79 5.65 16.90
CA LEU A 243 -18.73 6.96 16.28
C LEU A 243 -18.67 8.09 17.33
N GLN A 244 -19.49 7.99 18.38
CA GLN A 244 -19.50 8.94 19.49
C GLN A 244 -18.15 8.96 20.21
N GLU A 245 -17.61 7.80 20.58
CA GLU A 245 -16.31 7.65 21.23
C GLU A 245 -15.17 8.26 20.41
N LYS A 246 -15.15 8.00 19.09
CA LYS A 246 -14.17 8.60 18.17
C LYS A 246 -14.32 10.12 18.11
N THR A 247 -15.56 10.60 18.03
CA THR A 247 -15.86 12.04 17.99
C THR A 247 -15.43 12.72 19.28
N ASP A 248 -15.74 12.16 20.45
CA ASP A 248 -15.36 12.71 21.75
C ASP A 248 -13.85 12.68 21.99
N ALA A 249 -13.16 11.65 21.52
CA ALA A 249 -11.70 11.59 21.56
C ALA A 249 -11.07 12.71 20.72
N ILE A 250 -11.60 12.98 19.52
CA ILE A 250 -11.11 14.03 18.63
C ILE A 250 -11.47 15.42 19.18
N MET A 251 -12.76 15.69 19.37
CA MET A 251 -13.29 17.00 19.75
C MET A 251 -12.92 17.41 21.18
N GLY A 252 -12.75 16.43 22.07
CA GLY A 252 -12.35 16.69 23.45
C GLY A 252 -10.84 16.90 23.65
N SER A 253 -10.03 16.78 22.60
CA SER A 253 -8.57 16.89 22.69
C SER A 253 -8.06 18.23 22.15
N LYS A 254 -7.09 18.83 22.85
CA LYS A 254 -6.45 20.08 22.40
C LYS A 254 -5.22 19.83 21.53
N THR A 255 -4.66 18.63 21.62
CA THR A 255 -3.45 18.22 20.89
C THR A 255 -3.63 16.82 20.30
N SER A 256 -2.83 16.50 19.29
CA SER A 256 -2.81 15.14 18.73
C SER A 256 -2.34 14.10 19.73
N GLN A 257 -1.44 14.44 20.66
CA GLN A 257 -1.02 13.52 21.72
C GLN A 257 -2.18 13.19 22.68
N GLU A 258 -2.96 14.20 23.10
CA GLU A 258 -4.16 13.98 23.92
C GLU A 258 -5.17 13.10 23.19
N MET A 259 -5.40 13.37 21.91
CA MET A 259 -6.31 12.58 21.06
C MET A 259 -5.89 11.11 21.03
N PHE A 260 -4.63 10.81 20.71
CA PHE A 260 -4.17 9.42 20.64
C PHE A 260 -4.17 8.72 22.01
N ARG A 261 -3.87 9.43 23.11
CA ARG A 261 -3.99 8.86 24.47
C ARG A 261 -5.44 8.51 24.81
N ARG A 262 -6.41 9.34 24.43
CA ARG A 262 -7.84 9.02 24.59
C ARG A 262 -8.25 7.83 23.73
N MET A 263 -7.81 7.80 22.47
CA MET A 263 -8.02 6.63 21.60
C MET A 263 -7.39 5.37 22.18
N GLU A 264 -6.20 5.45 22.79
CA GLU A 264 -5.56 4.31 23.48
C GLU A 264 -6.39 3.82 24.68
N GLN A 265 -6.93 4.74 25.49
CA GLN A 265 -7.80 4.40 26.63
C GLN A 265 -9.07 3.67 26.19
N LEU A 266 -9.61 4.03 25.03
CA LEU A 266 -10.78 3.38 24.43
C LEU A 266 -10.43 2.07 23.68
N GLY A 267 -9.14 1.77 23.49
CA GLY A 267 -8.68 0.62 22.72
C GLY A 267 -8.67 0.83 21.20
N HIS A 268 -8.87 2.08 20.74
CA HIS A 268 -8.94 2.46 19.33
C HIS A 268 -7.57 2.71 18.70
N ALA A 269 -6.54 2.91 19.52
CA ALA A 269 -5.16 3.08 19.09
C ALA A 269 -4.20 2.37 20.03
N HIS A 270 -3.03 2.00 19.51
CA HIS A 270 -2.01 1.23 20.21
C HIS A 270 -0.63 1.89 20.10
N ARG A 271 0.18 1.71 21.14
CA ARG A 271 1.63 2.02 21.12
C ARG A 271 2.42 0.86 21.72
N LEU A 272 3.58 0.57 21.14
CA LEU A 272 4.39 -0.59 21.50
C LEU A 272 4.95 -0.53 22.93
N ASP A 273 5.42 0.64 23.34
CA ASP A 273 5.97 0.87 24.68
C ASP A 273 5.26 2.05 25.35
N LYS A 274 4.51 1.78 26.43
CA LYS A 274 3.77 2.81 27.16
C LYS A 274 4.64 3.86 27.84
N ARG A 275 5.95 3.59 28.00
CA ARG A 275 6.92 4.54 28.57
C ARG A 275 7.40 5.55 27.53
N ILE A 276 7.16 5.29 26.25
CA ILE A 276 7.53 6.16 25.14
C ILE A 276 6.28 6.83 24.61
N GLU A 277 6.36 8.14 24.40
CA GLU A 277 5.32 8.88 23.67
C GLU A 277 5.61 8.79 22.18
N PRO A 278 4.73 8.16 21.37
CA PRO A 278 4.94 8.11 19.93
C PRO A 278 4.87 9.51 19.31
N THR A 279 5.80 9.78 18.39
CA THR A 279 5.95 11.09 17.71
C THR A 279 5.71 10.98 16.21
N MET A 280 5.21 9.83 15.76
CA MET A 280 4.93 9.54 14.37
C MET A 280 3.54 8.92 14.23
N PHE A 281 2.86 9.27 13.15
CA PHE A 281 1.67 8.59 12.70
C PHE A 281 1.76 8.44 11.18
N ARG A 282 1.67 7.20 10.70
CA ARG A 282 1.75 6.84 9.27
C ARG A 282 0.57 5.97 8.85
N HIS A 283 -0.58 6.14 9.52
CA HIS A 283 -1.81 5.37 9.25
C HIS A 283 -1.58 3.85 9.23
N ALA A 284 -0.69 3.35 10.10
CA ALA A 284 -0.52 1.92 10.29
C ALA A 284 -1.71 1.37 11.07
N ILE A 285 -2.45 0.45 10.45
CA ILE A 285 -3.64 -0.17 11.02
C ILE A 285 -3.30 -1.63 11.32
N VAL A 286 -3.60 -2.07 12.53
CA VAL A 286 -3.31 -3.42 13.01
C VAL A 286 -4.53 -3.95 13.76
N THR A 287 -4.69 -5.27 13.80
CA THR A 287 -5.63 -5.84 14.78
C THR A 287 -4.95 -5.94 16.13
N LYS A 288 -5.73 -5.98 17.20
CA LYS A 288 -5.22 -6.29 18.54
C LYS A 288 -4.41 -7.59 18.58
N ALA A 289 -4.86 -8.63 17.87
CA ALA A 289 -4.17 -9.91 17.82
C ALA A 289 -2.80 -9.80 17.14
N GLU A 290 -2.73 -9.15 15.97
CA GLU A 290 -1.48 -8.84 15.28
C GLU A 290 -0.55 -8.00 16.15
N PHE A 291 -1.11 -6.99 16.82
CA PHE A 291 -0.36 -6.09 17.68
C PHE A 291 0.27 -6.80 18.89
N GLU A 292 -0.48 -7.68 19.56
CA GLU A 292 0.06 -8.44 20.70
C GLU A 292 1.16 -9.44 20.28
N GLU A 293 1.11 -9.95 19.06
CA GLU A 293 2.19 -10.78 18.52
C GLU A 293 3.47 -9.96 18.27
N VAL A 294 3.39 -8.86 17.53
CA VAL A 294 4.59 -8.05 17.23
C VAL A 294 5.21 -7.41 18.47
N LYS A 295 4.43 -7.16 19.54
CA LYS A 295 4.93 -6.73 20.85
C LYS A 295 5.85 -7.74 21.52
N LYS A 296 5.85 -9.02 21.11
CA LYS A 296 6.78 -10.02 21.65
C LYS A 296 8.22 -9.70 21.28
N VAL A 297 8.46 -8.98 20.18
CA VAL A 297 9.78 -8.49 19.80
C VAL A 297 10.20 -7.38 20.77
N LYS A 298 11.18 -7.68 21.63
CA LYS A 298 11.65 -6.74 22.68
C LYS A 298 12.88 -5.94 22.26
N ASN A 299 13.65 -6.42 21.30
CA ASN A 299 14.87 -5.75 20.86
C ASN A 299 14.56 -4.59 19.91
N ILE A 300 14.04 -3.50 20.48
CA ILE A 300 13.69 -2.28 19.74
C ILE A 300 14.82 -1.25 19.86
N ILE A 301 15.42 -0.89 18.73
CA ILE A 301 16.58 0.01 18.63
C ILE A 301 16.10 1.41 18.25
N ARG A 302 16.31 2.38 19.16
CA ARG A 302 15.85 3.78 19.03
C ARG A 302 17.02 4.77 18.93
N GLN A 303 18.01 4.48 18.10
CA GLN A 303 19.24 5.29 17.97
C GLN A 303 19.24 6.24 16.76
N GLY A 304 18.05 6.58 16.24
CA GLY A 304 17.90 7.43 15.06
C GLY A 304 17.91 6.66 13.74
N ARG A 305 17.98 7.40 12.63
CA ARG A 305 17.88 6.84 11.27
C ARG A 305 19.18 6.12 10.89
N VAL A 306 19.05 4.98 10.21
CA VAL A 306 20.17 4.26 9.61
C VAL A 306 20.85 5.16 8.57
N LYS A 307 22.18 5.28 8.66
CA LYS A 307 23.01 6.01 7.68
C LYS A 307 23.78 5.09 6.75
N ARG A 308 24.21 3.94 7.28
CA ARG A 308 24.95 2.91 6.54
C ARG A 308 24.66 1.54 7.15
N VAL A 309 24.56 0.51 6.30
CA VAL A 309 24.57 -0.91 6.71
C VAL A 309 25.85 -1.54 6.17
N THR A 310 26.64 -2.13 7.07
CA THR A 310 27.88 -2.84 6.72
C THR A 310 27.84 -4.26 7.25
N PHE A 311 28.65 -5.15 6.66
CA PHE A 311 29.02 -6.39 7.33
C PHE A 311 29.89 -6.07 8.55
N ALA A 312 29.77 -6.88 9.60
CA ALA A 312 30.58 -6.75 10.82
C ALA A 312 31.96 -7.39 10.62
#